data_AF-A0A060CBB7-F1
#
_entry.id   AF-A0A060CBB7-F1
#
_cell.length_a   1.000
_cell.length_b   1.000
_cell.length_c   1.000
_cell.angle_alpha   90.00
_cell.angle_beta   90.00
_cell.angle_gamma   90.00
#
_symmetry.space_group_name_H-M   'P 1'
#
loop_
_entity.id
_entity.type
_entity.pdbx_description
1 polymer ?
#
loop_
_entity_poly.entity_id
_entity_poly.type
_entity_poly.pdbx_seq_one_letter_code
_entity_poly.pdbx_strand_id
1 'polypeptide(L)'
;CGMGGPDTRIMRPSGGAAAFFLTHDRTCVYDVDGTALDESVLHPVGFLAATAQGSLAAIHSMAPDAQANALEWVRLMWDTPMRTGKRRYYDNFLYAFSMLALSGNYHDRW
;
A
#
# COMPACT_ATOMS: atom_id res chain seq x y z
N CYS A 1 12.41 -12.31 -3.22
CA CYS A 1 12.60 -11.39 -4.35
C CYS A 1 13.24 -12.15 -5.50
N GLY A 2 12.45 -12.95 -6.22
CA GLY A 2 12.99 -13.86 -7.23
C GLY A 2 12.16 -13.89 -8.51
N MET A 3 12.82 -13.50 -9.60
CA MET A 3 12.50 -13.80 -11.01
C MET A 3 11.23 -13.16 -11.59
N GLY A 4 11.26 -11.84 -11.74
CA GLY A 4 10.52 -11.10 -12.77
C GLY A 4 11.46 -10.06 -13.37
N GLY A 5 11.81 -10.18 -14.65
CA GLY A 5 12.70 -9.24 -15.34
C GLY A 5 12.14 -7.81 -15.39
N PRO A 6 12.97 -6.80 -15.66
CA PRO A 6 12.58 -5.40 -15.54
C PRO A 6 11.62 -5.03 -16.68
N ASP A 7 10.34 -4.88 -16.35
CA ASP A 7 9.38 -4.23 -17.24
C ASP A 7 9.33 -2.74 -16.90
N THR A 8 10.16 -1.98 -17.60
CA THR A 8 10.44 -0.54 -17.42
C THR A 8 9.29 0.38 -17.81
N ARG A 9 8.05 -0.12 -17.87
CA ARG A 9 6.86 0.66 -18.28
C ARG A 9 5.69 0.63 -17.29
N ILE A 10 5.81 -0.07 -16.16
CA ILE A 10 4.61 -0.44 -15.39
C ILE A 10 3.98 0.73 -14.61
N MET A 11 4.75 1.76 -14.22
CA MET A 11 4.14 2.86 -13.47
C MET A 11 3.32 3.85 -14.31
N ARG A 12 3.32 3.76 -15.66
CA ARG A 12 2.72 4.80 -16.51
C ARG A 12 1.37 4.48 -17.19
N PRO A 13 0.94 3.23 -17.39
CA PRO A 13 -0.47 2.99 -17.71
C PRO A 13 -0.96 1.70 -17.01
N SER A 14 -1.64 1.74 -15.85
CA SER A 14 -3.09 1.95 -15.85
C SER A 14 -3.74 2.04 -14.45
N GLY A 15 -3.00 2.10 -13.33
CA GLY A 15 -3.65 2.07 -12.00
C GLY A 15 -2.85 2.58 -10.79
N GLY A 16 -1.68 3.19 -11.00
CA GLY A 16 -0.82 3.72 -9.93
C GLY A 16 -0.19 2.64 -9.05
N ALA A 17 0.59 3.07 -8.03
CA ALA A 17 1.31 2.16 -7.13
C ALA A 17 0.40 1.13 -6.43
N ALA A 18 -0.83 1.53 -6.07
CA ALA A 18 -1.80 0.64 -5.44
C ALA A 18 -2.21 -0.53 -6.36
N ALA A 19 -2.41 -0.31 -7.66
CA ALA A 19 -2.73 -1.39 -8.59
C ALA A 19 -1.52 -2.31 -8.83
N PHE A 20 -0.31 -1.74 -8.92
CA PHE A 20 0.93 -2.51 -9.09
C PHE A 20 1.11 -3.57 -7.99
N PHE A 21 0.97 -3.17 -6.73
CA PHE A 21 1.20 -4.05 -5.59
C PHE A 21 0.10 -5.08 -5.31
N LEU A 22 -1.02 -5.05 -6.04
CA LEU A 22 -2.03 -6.12 -6.00
C LEU A 22 -1.60 -7.34 -6.82
N THR A 23 -0.75 -7.14 -7.84
CA THR A 23 -0.28 -8.21 -8.73
C THR A 23 1.18 -8.61 -8.50
N HIS A 24 1.93 -7.83 -7.71
CA HIS A 24 3.35 -8.03 -7.44
C HIS A 24 3.62 -8.44 -5.99
N ASP A 25 4.81 -9.01 -5.75
CA ASP A 25 5.23 -9.43 -4.41
C ASP A 25 5.45 -8.21 -3.49
N ARG A 26 4.64 -8.11 -2.44
CA ARG A 26 4.66 -7.01 -1.46
C ARG A 26 5.75 -7.15 -0.41
N THR A 27 6.52 -8.23 -0.43
CA THR A 27 7.61 -8.48 0.51
C THR A 27 8.95 -7.95 0.02
N CYS A 28 9.01 -7.46 -1.23
CA CYS A 28 10.22 -6.95 -1.87
C CYS A 28 10.26 -5.43 -1.96
N VAL A 29 11.47 -4.88 -1.93
CA VAL A 29 11.72 -3.48 -2.28
C VAL A 29 11.76 -3.36 -3.80
N TYR A 30 11.21 -2.27 -4.33
CA TYR A 30 11.22 -1.96 -5.75
C TYR A 30 11.85 -0.60 -5.97
N ASP A 31 12.56 -0.46 -7.09
CA ASP A 31 12.95 0.85 -7.62
C ASP A 31 11.72 1.60 -8.16
N VAL A 32 11.85 2.90 -8.40
CA VAL A 32 10.77 3.78 -8.89
C VAL A 32 10.22 3.32 -10.25
N ASP A 33 11.04 2.64 -11.04
CA ASP A 33 10.63 2.08 -12.34
C ASP A 33 9.91 0.72 -12.21
N GLY A 34 9.72 0.20 -11.00
CA GLY A 34 9.06 -1.07 -10.72
C GLY A 34 9.99 -2.30 -10.77
N THR A 35 11.31 -2.09 -10.84
CA THR A 35 12.28 -3.18 -10.80
C THR A 35 12.44 -3.71 -9.39
N ALA A 36 12.24 -5.02 -9.17
CA ALA A 36 12.42 -5.65 -7.87
C ALA A 36 13.92 -5.70 -7.49
N LEU A 37 14.23 -5.29 -6.26
CA LEU A 37 15.55 -5.40 -5.65
C LEU A 37 15.64 -6.67 -4.81
N ASP A 38 16.86 -7.16 -4.57
CA ASP A 38 17.11 -8.30 -3.67
C ASP A 38 17.12 -7.87 -2.19
N GLU A 39 16.08 -7.13 -1.81
CA GLU A 39 15.91 -6.60 -0.47
C GLU A 39 14.45 -6.82 -0.02
N SER A 40 14.28 -7.20 1.24
CA SER A 40 12.95 -7.43 1.82
C SER A 40 12.40 -6.18 2.50
N VAL A 41 11.10 -5.94 2.38
CA VAL A 41 10.41 -4.84 3.07
C VAL A 41 10.54 -4.99 4.57
N LEU A 42 11.11 -3.98 5.21
CA LEU A 42 11.35 -3.97 6.65
C LEU A 42 10.05 -3.84 7.47
N HIS A 43 9.08 -3.11 6.93
CA HIS A 43 7.81 -2.71 7.56
C HIS A 43 6.60 -3.07 6.69
N PRO A 44 6.28 -4.36 6.54
CA PRO A 44 5.23 -4.82 5.63
C PRO A 44 3.83 -4.38 6.07
N VAL A 45 3.56 -4.26 7.38
CA VAL A 45 2.25 -3.83 7.90
C VAL A 45 2.10 -2.32 7.72
N GLY A 46 3.17 -1.55 7.92
CA GLY A 46 3.17 -0.11 7.67
C GLY A 46 3.01 0.23 6.18
N PHE A 47 3.67 -0.51 5.31
CA PHE A 47 3.50 -0.41 3.86
C PHE A 47 2.05 -0.67 3.44
N LEU A 48 1.46 -1.74 3.96
CA LEU A 48 0.07 -2.09 3.71
C LEU A 48 -0.88 -0.99 4.20
N ALA A 49 -0.69 -0.50 5.44
CA ALA A 49 -1.49 0.58 6.01
C ALA A 49 -1.42 1.88 5.20
N ALA A 50 -0.23 2.28 4.75
CA ALA A 50 -0.04 3.48 3.93
C ALA A 50 -0.72 3.34 2.56
N THR A 51 -0.65 2.17 1.94
CA THR A 51 -1.29 1.90 0.64
C THR A 51 -2.82 1.92 0.78
N ALA A 52 -3.35 1.31 1.84
CA ALA A 52 -4.78 1.36 2.17
C ALA A 52 -5.27 2.78 2.47
N GLN A 53 -4.46 3.63 3.12
CA GLN A 53 -4.81 5.03 3.32
C GLN A 53 -4.91 5.78 1.97
N GLY A 54 -4.08 5.41 0.99
CA GLY A 54 -4.13 5.94 -0.38
C GLY A 54 -5.47 5.69 -1.10
N SER A 55 -6.27 4.71 -0.65
CA SER A 55 -7.61 4.45 -1.16
C SER A 55 -8.55 5.66 -1.06
N LEU A 56 -8.30 6.60 -0.14
CA LEU A 56 -9.07 7.84 -0.02
C LEU A 56 -9.02 8.68 -1.30
N ALA A 57 -7.91 8.63 -2.05
CA ALA A 57 -7.76 9.36 -3.31
C ALA A 57 -8.47 8.69 -4.49
N ALA A 58 -8.91 7.43 -4.36
CA ALA A 58 -9.53 6.69 -5.44
C ALA A 58 -10.95 7.19 -5.78
N ILE A 59 -11.60 7.95 -4.89
CA ILE A 59 -12.97 8.46 -5.07
C ILE A 59 -13.12 9.32 -6.33
N HIS A 60 -12.05 10.00 -6.75
CA HIS A 60 -12.04 10.85 -7.95
C HIS A 60 -11.25 10.25 -9.13
N SER A 61 -10.87 8.98 -9.03
CA SER A 61 -10.12 8.32 -10.10
C SER A 61 -11.03 7.99 -11.29
N MET A 62 -10.50 8.20 -12.49
CA MET A 62 -11.15 7.79 -13.75
C MET A 62 -10.77 6.39 -14.20
N ALA A 63 -9.87 5.71 -13.47
CA ALA A 63 -9.53 4.33 -13.78
C ALA A 63 -10.69 3.39 -13.37
N PRO A 64 -11.10 2.47 -14.25
CA PRO A 64 -12.32 1.67 -14.08
C PRO A 64 -12.27 0.72 -12.86
N ASP A 65 -11.08 0.33 -12.44
CA ASP A 65 -10.81 -0.60 -11.34
C ASP A 65 -10.42 0.11 -10.03
N ALA A 66 -10.32 1.45 -10.03
CA ALA A 66 -9.78 2.20 -8.88
C ALA A 66 -10.57 1.97 -7.58
N GLN A 67 -11.91 1.95 -7.65
CA GLN A 67 -12.74 1.72 -6.47
C GLN A 67 -12.64 0.28 -5.96
N ALA A 68 -12.56 -0.70 -6.86
CA ALA A 68 -12.40 -2.10 -6.50
C ALA A 68 -11.03 -2.34 -5.83
N ASN A 69 -9.96 -1.81 -6.41
CA ASN A 69 -8.61 -1.87 -5.86
C ASN A 69 -8.56 -1.19 -4.49
N ALA A 70 -9.19 -0.01 -4.35
CA ALA A 70 -9.25 0.72 -3.09
C ALA A 70 -9.92 -0.09 -1.97
N LEU A 71 -11.04 -0.74 -2.27
CA LEU A 71 -11.76 -1.59 -1.33
C LEU A 71 -10.93 -2.82 -0.93
N GLU A 72 -10.23 -3.43 -1.88
CA GLU A 72 -9.34 -4.56 -1.61
C GLU A 72 -8.21 -4.18 -0.65
N TRP A 73 -7.58 -3.03 -0.85
CA TRP A 73 -6.54 -2.54 0.07
C TRP A 73 -7.07 -2.27 1.48
N VAL A 74 -8.28 -1.72 1.61
CA VAL A 74 -8.91 -1.49 2.92
C VAL A 74 -9.21 -2.82 3.62
N ARG A 75 -9.72 -3.82 2.89
CA ARG A 75 -9.95 -5.17 3.44
C ARG A 75 -8.66 -5.85 3.91
N LEU A 76 -7.63 -5.82 3.07
CA LEU A 76 -6.31 -6.34 3.41
C LEU A 76 -5.77 -5.72 4.70
N MET A 77 -5.98 -4.42 4.90
CA MET A 77 -5.55 -3.72 6.11
C MET A 77 -6.37 -4.12 7.33
N TRP A 78 -7.68 -4.16 7.16
CA TRP A 78 -8.62 -4.53 8.21
C TRP A 78 -8.36 -5.94 8.76
N ASP A 79 -8.11 -6.90 7.86
CA ASP A 79 -7.85 -8.29 8.23
C ASP A 79 -6.42 -8.51 8.75
N THR A 80 -5.52 -7.53 8.59
CA THR A 80 -4.14 -7.60 9.08
C THR A 80 -4.08 -7.13 10.54
N PRO A 81 -3.68 -7.99 11.49
CA PRO A 81 -3.49 -7.57 12.88
C PRO A 81 -2.29 -6.65 13.04
N MET A 82 -2.29 -5.85 14.11
CA MET A 82 -1.14 -5.01 14.47
C MET A 82 0.13 -5.84 14.64
N ARG A 83 1.26 -5.28 14.21
CA ARG A 83 2.56 -5.95 14.31
C ARG A 83 3.02 -6.03 15.76
N THR A 84 3.61 -7.16 16.14
CA THR A 84 4.24 -7.37 17.44
C THR A 84 5.77 -7.44 17.32
N GLY A 85 6.48 -7.45 18.44
CA GLY A 85 7.95 -7.58 18.47
C GLY A 85 8.73 -6.28 18.27
N LYS A 86 10.04 -6.39 17.99
CA LYS A 86 11.00 -5.28 18.03
C LYS A 86 10.75 -4.17 16.99
N ARG A 87 10.29 -4.54 15.78
CA ARG A 87 10.11 -3.60 14.65
C ARG A 87 8.72 -2.99 14.54
N ARG A 88 7.84 -3.22 15.53
CA ARG A 88 6.43 -2.82 15.49
C ARG A 88 6.17 -1.31 15.45
N TYR A 89 7.12 -0.49 15.88
CA TYR A 89 6.90 0.94 16.09
C TYR A 89 6.45 1.65 14.81
N TYR A 90 7.21 1.53 13.72
CA TYR A 90 6.91 2.19 12.45
C TYR A 90 5.64 1.63 11.80
N ASP A 91 5.47 0.30 11.82
CA ASP A 91 4.27 -0.35 11.28
C ASP A 91 3.00 0.10 11.99
N ASN A 92 2.98 0.05 13.32
CA ASN A 92 1.79 0.35 14.11
C ASN A 92 1.48 1.84 14.12
N PHE A 93 2.49 2.70 14.00
CA PHE A 93 2.30 4.14 13.83
C PHE A 93 1.51 4.42 12.55
N LEU A 94 1.95 3.88 11.40
CA LEU A 94 1.24 4.03 10.13
C LEU A 94 -0.14 3.35 10.14
N TYR A 95 -0.25 2.19 10.80
CA TYR A 95 -1.53 1.50 10.98
C TYR A 95 -2.56 2.40 11.69
N ALA A 96 -2.16 3.04 12.79
CA ALA A 96 -3.04 3.92 13.56
C ALA A 96 -3.51 5.14 12.74
N PHE A 97 -2.62 5.76 11.96
CA PHE A 97 -2.98 6.88 11.09
C PHE A 97 -3.92 6.47 9.95
N SER A 98 -3.65 5.32 9.34
CA SER A 98 -4.50 4.77 8.29
C SER A 98 -5.91 4.46 8.82
N MET A 99 -6.01 3.87 10.02
CA MET A 99 -7.30 3.66 10.69
C MET A 99 -8.03 4.98 10.98
N LEU A 100 -7.33 6.00 11.48
CA LEU A 100 -7.93 7.30 11.77
C LEU A 100 -8.46 7.97 10.48
N ALA A 101 -7.70 7.89 9.39
CA ALA A 101 -8.07 8.47 8.10
C ALA A 101 -9.24 7.72 7.45
N LEU A 102 -9.19 6.38 7.41
CA LEU A 102 -10.22 5.54 6.77
C LEU A 102 -11.52 5.46 7.57
N SER A 103 -11.46 5.62 8.89
CA SER A 103 -12.66 5.76 9.73
C SER A 103 -13.30 7.16 9.63
N GLY A 104 -12.68 8.09 8.90
CA GLY A 104 -13.15 9.46 8.78
C GLY A 104 -13.09 10.20 10.11
N ASN A 105 -12.01 10.02 10.89
CA ASN A 105 -11.73 10.75 12.13
C ASN A 105 -10.44 11.59 12.05
N TYR A 106 -9.80 11.64 10.88
CA TYR A 106 -8.64 12.49 10.62
C TYR A 106 -9.12 13.82 10.01
N HIS A 107 -9.18 14.88 10.82
CA HIS A 107 -9.69 16.19 10.40
C HIS A 107 -8.83 17.34 10.90
N ASP A 108 -8.85 18.43 10.14
CA ASP A 108 -8.33 19.73 10.51
C ASP A 108 -9.34 20.47 11.39
N ARG A 109 -9.39 20.11 12.68
CA ARG A 109 -10.06 20.95 13.68
C ARG A 109 -9.02 21.53 14.63
N TRP A 110 -8.78 22.82 14.44
CA TRP A 110 -8.09 23.70 15.37
C TRP A 110 -9.12 24.42 16.24
#